data_AF-A0A946M698-F1
#
_entry.id   AF-A0A946M698-F1
#
_cell.length_a   1.000
_cell.length_b   1.000
_cell.length_c   1.000
_cell.angle_alpha   90.00
_cell.angle_beta   90.00
_cell.angle_gamma   90.00
#
_symmetry.space_group_name_H-M   'P 1'
#
loop_
_entity.id
_entity.type
_entity.pdbx_description
1 polymer ?
#
loop_
_entity_poly.entity_id
_entity_poly.type
_entity_poly.pdbx_seq_one_letter_code
_entity_poly.pdbx_strand_id
1 'polypeptide(L)'
;MTSYPRWKYIMVILVLMVSVIYSLPNLYTSYPALEVNDNNKVDLVQLINIIDPTINPKDVIKEDNKFIFKFSSSKNQLDAFNKLSMSNTKTNYTLTSHTNLPAWLKSIDAYPMFLGLDLKGGVHFLLQVDRDNIKTNLLREISDDVKDILIENKFRYDSFYKTKEKVIVSFDIDKPISEIIKKINEVIPDILISKINNDADIKLEIFPSEDLISRDIDSSLAKNLTILRSRVDELGVAQPILQKQGKDRIIVQLPGLQDSTRAKGILGSTATLEFRLTKGTPEDWYASKISGTPVINSSVLYNQRDTSPILLSRKVIVGGADIKGANSGFDSSTNTPAVFVNLSDYGASRMLETTSKNIGSRMAVIFVEKNKKEVINVATIREAFSKSFQITGLDINEATDLAILLRSGALSAPMEIVEERTVGPSLGESNILAGKNSMYFGLFLVGLFMLIYYRLFGFIANIALIANIIIIAAILSIFQATLTLSGIAGIVLTVGMAVDANVLIFERIREEIRNGISPNASIYAGYQKAFSTISDANITTLIAAIALLTIGTGAVKGFAITLVVGILSSMFTSIVGTRALVSIIYERKNNKGLSI
;
A
#
# COMPACT_ATOMS: atom_id res chain seq x y z
N MET A 1 -24.76 -40.96 -30.70
CA MET A 1 -23.70 -41.08 -29.67
C MET A 1 -22.60 -40.11 -30.03
N THR A 2 -22.55 -38.94 -29.39
CA THR A 2 -21.41 -38.03 -29.55
C THR A 2 -20.46 -38.26 -28.40
N SER A 3 -19.32 -38.90 -28.70
CA SER A 3 -18.25 -39.08 -27.73
C SER A 3 -17.81 -37.73 -27.17
N TYR A 4 -17.42 -37.69 -25.89
CA TYR A 4 -16.96 -36.44 -25.31
C TYR A 4 -15.78 -35.88 -26.12
N PRO A 5 -15.81 -34.60 -26.56
CA PRO A 5 -14.80 -34.08 -27.47
C PRO A 5 -13.38 -34.19 -26.89
N ARG A 6 -12.45 -34.74 -27.68
CA ARG A 6 -11.05 -34.99 -27.24
C ARG A 6 -10.35 -33.74 -26.71
N TRP A 7 -10.62 -32.58 -27.31
CA TRP A 7 -10.06 -31.30 -26.89
C TRP A 7 -10.45 -30.90 -25.46
N LYS A 8 -11.62 -31.31 -24.96
CA LYS A 8 -12.06 -31.01 -23.59
C LYS A 8 -11.24 -31.76 -22.54
N TYR A 9 -10.79 -32.97 -22.85
CA TYR A 9 -9.86 -33.69 -21.97
C TYR A 9 -8.52 -32.98 -21.86
N ILE A 10 -7.97 -32.54 -23.01
CA ILE A 10 -6.71 -31.80 -23.07
C ILE A 10 -6.85 -30.50 -22.27
N MET A 11 -7.98 -29.80 -22.41
CA MET A 11 -8.27 -28.58 -21.65
C MET A 11 -8.28 -28.83 -20.14
N VAL A 12 -8.96 -29.88 -19.66
CA VAL A 12 -8.99 -30.23 -18.22
C VAL A 12 -7.59 -30.55 -17.70
N ILE A 13 -6.81 -31.35 -18.44
CA ILE A 13 -5.44 -31.72 -18.03
C ILE A 13 -4.55 -30.48 -17.98
N LEU A 14 -4.62 -29.61 -18.99
CA LEU A 14 -3.82 -28.39 -19.05
C LEU A 14 -4.15 -27.44 -17.91
N VAL A 15 -5.43 -27.19 -17.64
CA VAL A 15 -5.86 -26.34 -16.52
C VAL A 15 -5.38 -26.92 -15.20
N LEU A 16 -5.56 -28.22 -14.96
CA LEU A 16 -5.09 -28.84 -13.72
C LEU A 16 -3.57 -28.80 -13.58
N MET A 17 -2.81 -29.02 -14.66
CA MET A 17 -1.36 -28.97 -14.63
C MET A 17 -0.86 -27.57 -14.27
N VAL A 18 -1.40 -26.53 -14.91
CA VAL A 18 -1.11 -25.13 -14.57
C VAL A 18 -1.50 -24.83 -13.13
N SER A 19 -2.69 -25.26 -12.68
CA SER A 19 -3.14 -25.01 -11.32
C SER A 19 -2.28 -25.71 -10.27
N VAL A 20 -1.83 -26.95 -10.51
CA VAL A 20 -0.91 -27.62 -9.61
C VAL A 20 0.41 -26.84 -9.52
N ILE A 21 0.99 -26.43 -10.66
CA ILE A 21 2.24 -25.66 -10.68
C ILE A 21 2.13 -24.36 -9.88
N TYR A 22 1.10 -23.55 -10.11
CA TYR A 22 0.93 -22.26 -9.44
C TYR A 22 0.40 -22.38 -8.00
N SER A 23 -0.14 -23.53 -7.59
CA SER A 23 -0.56 -23.77 -6.21
C SER A 23 0.57 -24.28 -5.32
N LEU A 24 1.57 -24.98 -5.88
CA LEU A 24 2.72 -25.56 -5.16
C LEU A 24 3.48 -24.57 -4.25
N PRO A 25 3.73 -23.31 -4.64
CA PRO A 25 4.37 -22.32 -3.79
C PRO A 25 3.75 -22.18 -2.39
N ASN A 26 2.44 -22.39 -2.26
CA ASN A 26 1.70 -22.26 -1.00
C ASN A 26 1.99 -23.38 0.02
N LEU A 27 2.61 -24.48 -0.42
CA LEU A 27 3.00 -25.58 0.47
C LEU A 27 4.36 -25.34 1.16
N TYR A 28 5.14 -24.38 0.66
CA TYR A 28 6.44 -24.05 1.22
C TYR A 28 6.28 -23.13 2.42
N THR A 29 7.10 -23.36 3.46
CA THR A 29 7.10 -22.50 4.63
C THR A 29 7.81 -21.19 4.35
N SER A 30 7.23 -20.10 4.83
CA SER A 30 7.91 -18.82 4.95
C SER A 30 8.87 -18.84 6.13
N TYR A 31 9.99 -18.15 6.01
CA TYR A 31 10.94 -17.95 7.08
C TYR A 31 11.26 -16.47 7.25
N PRO A 32 11.41 -15.99 8.50
CA PRO A 32 11.89 -14.65 8.77
C PRO A 32 13.34 -14.54 8.27
N ALA A 33 13.65 -13.49 7.52
CA ALA A 33 14.97 -13.30 6.93
C ALA A 33 15.45 -11.85 7.05
N LEU A 34 16.74 -11.67 7.28
CA LEU A 34 17.36 -10.35 7.26
C LEU A 34 18.15 -10.20 5.96
N GLU A 35 17.76 -9.21 5.16
CA GLU A 35 18.49 -8.83 3.96
C GLU A 35 19.56 -7.81 4.31
N VAL A 36 20.79 -8.08 3.89
CA VAL A 36 21.95 -7.19 3.98
C VAL A 36 22.43 -6.90 2.58
N ASN A 37 22.43 -5.64 2.17
CA ASN A 37 22.87 -5.27 0.83
C ASN A 37 24.41 -5.38 0.72
N ASP A 38 24.93 -6.16 -0.24
CA ASP A 38 26.36 -6.44 -0.47
C ASP A 38 27.04 -5.39 -1.39
N ASN A 39 26.46 -4.19 -1.50
CA ASN A 39 27.02 -3.12 -2.35
C ASN A 39 28.45 -2.70 -1.97
N ASN A 40 28.89 -2.99 -0.73
CA ASN A 40 30.19 -2.58 -0.21
C ASN A 40 31.20 -3.74 -0.07
N LYS A 41 30.97 -4.91 -0.70
CA LYS A 41 31.82 -6.12 -0.55
C LYS A 41 32.03 -6.47 0.92
N VAL A 42 30.94 -6.75 1.60
CA VAL A 42 30.92 -6.94 3.05
C VAL A 42 31.47 -8.32 3.38
N ASP A 43 32.37 -8.41 4.37
CA ASP A 43 32.90 -9.70 4.80
C ASP A 43 31.82 -10.47 5.58
N LEU A 44 31.40 -11.60 5.00
CA LEU A 44 30.38 -12.51 5.55
C LEU A 44 30.72 -12.95 6.97
N VAL A 45 32.01 -13.16 7.26
CA VAL A 45 32.49 -13.59 8.57
C VAL A 45 32.31 -12.49 9.61
N GLN A 46 32.49 -11.22 9.22
CA GLN A 46 32.30 -10.08 10.10
C GLN A 46 30.82 -9.87 10.44
N LEU A 47 29.92 -10.03 9.46
CA LEU A 47 28.47 -9.99 9.67
C LEU A 47 27.99 -11.11 10.61
N ILE A 48 28.47 -12.34 10.40
CA ILE A 48 28.14 -13.49 11.25
C ILE A 48 28.68 -13.29 12.67
N ASN A 49 29.87 -12.69 12.85
CA ASN A 49 30.38 -12.40 14.20
C ASN A 49 29.58 -11.32 14.94
N ILE A 50 28.99 -10.37 14.21
CA ILE A 50 28.09 -9.35 14.80
C ILE A 50 26.74 -9.99 15.17
N ILE A 51 26.22 -10.88 14.31
CA ILE A 51 25.06 -11.73 14.62
C ILE A 51 25.53 -12.86 15.54
N ASP A 52 25.71 -12.53 16.81
CA ASP A 52 26.04 -13.42 17.94
C ASP A 52 25.77 -14.93 17.68
N PRO A 53 26.76 -15.82 17.90
CA PRO A 53 26.64 -17.26 17.63
C PRO A 53 25.49 -17.96 18.37
N THR A 54 24.93 -17.34 19.40
CA THR A 54 23.73 -17.83 20.11
C THR A 54 22.42 -17.64 19.32
N ILE A 55 22.36 -16.66 18.41
CA ILE A 55 21.18 -16.37 17.56
C ILE A 55 21.21 -17.23 16.29
N ASN A 56 22.41 -17.64 15.87
CA ASN A 56 22.80 -18.53 14.76
C ASN A 56 21.82 -18.55 13.57
N PRO A 57 22.11 -17.84 12.46
CA PRO A 57 21.31 -17.94 11.25
C PRO A 57 21.33 -19.39 10.75
N LYS A 58 20.15 -19.93 10.44
CA LYS A 58 19.99 -21.32 9.96
C LYS A 58 20.67 -21.54 8.61
N ASP A 59 20.74 -20.48 7.81
CA ASP A 59 21.32 -20.50 6.46
C ASP A 59 21.63 -19.06 6.03
N VAL A 60 22.60 -18.89 5.13
CA VAL A 60 22.93 -17.60 4.53
C VAL A 60 22.98 -17.75 3.02
N ILE A 61 22.00 -17.16 2.34
CA ILE A 61 21.89 -17.23 0.88
C ILE A 61 22.50 -15.95 0.30
N LYS A 62 23.42 -16.09 -0.65
CA LYS A 62 23.93 -14.97 -1.45
C LYS A 62 23.14 -14.88 -2.75
N GLU A 63 22.38 -13.80 -2.94
CA GLU A 63 21.83 -13.39 -4.24
C GLU A 63 22.66 -12.20 -4.75
N ASP A 64 22.72 -11.97 -6.08
CA ASP A 64 23.75 -11.18 -6.81
C ASP A 64 24.31 -9.90 -6.14
N ASN A 65 23.53 -9.23 -5.29
CA ASN A 65 23.95 -8.04 -4.56
C ASN A 65 23.49 -7.98 -3.09
N LYS A 66 23.06 -9.09 -2.48
CA LYS A 66 22.54 -9.14 -1.11
C LYS A 66 22.79 -10.49 -0.41
N PHE A 67 23.01 -10.42 0.90
CA PHE A 67 23.00 -11.58 1.78
C PHE A 67 21.65 -11.70 2.47
N ILE A 68 21.07 -12.90 2.44
CA ILE A 68 19.81 -13.23 3.10
C ILE A 68 20.13 -14.17 4.26
N PHE A 69 20.07 -13.65 5.49
CA PHE A 69 20.22 -14.44 6.71
C PHE A 69 18.88 -15.03 7.11
N LYS A 70 18.79 -16.36 7.19
CA LYS A 70 17.57 -17.09 7.54
C LYS A 70 17.48 -17.33 9.04
N PHE A 71 16.35 -16.99 9.65
CA PHE A 71 16.12 -17.20 11.08
C PHE A 71 15.01 -18.23 11.34
N SER A 72 15.01 -18.82 12.54
CA SER A 72 13.99 -19.75 13.00
C SER A 72 12.74 -19.06 13.55
N SER A 73 12.86 -17.80 14.00
CA SER A 73 11.81 -17.02 14.63
C SER A 73 11.97 -15.54 14.32
N SER A 74 10.86 -14.81 14.23
CA SER A 74 10.85 -13.35 14.08
C SER A 74 11.53 -12.64 15.25
N LYS A 75 11.56 -13.26 16.45
CA LYS A 75 12.30 -12.73 17.60
C LYS A 75 13.81 -12.73 17.34
N ASN A 76 14.35 -13.86 16.90
CA ASN A 76 15.77 -13.99 16.56
C ASN A 76 16.17 -13.06 15.40
N GLN A 77 15.27 -12.88 14.43
CA GLN A 77 15.45 -11.93 13.33
C GLN A 77 15.54 -10.48 13.81
N LEU A 78 14.64 -10.08 14.73
CA LEU A 78 14.62 -8.73 15.31
C LEU A 78 15.85 -8.47 16.18
N ASP A 79 16.25 -9.44 16.99
CA ASP A 79 17.47 -9.34 17.82
C ASP A 79 18.72 -9.21 16.94
N ALA A 80 18.81 -9.97 15.84
CA ALA A 80 19.89 -9.84 14.86
C ALA A 80 19.89 -8.48 14.15
N PHE A 81 18.70 -7.98 13.74
CA PHE A 81 18.56 -6.65 13.14
C PHE A 81 19.01 -5.54 14.09
N ASN A 82 18.61 -5.61 15.37
CA ASN A 82 18.99 -4.62 16.37
C ASN A 82 20.51 -4.61 16.58
N LYS A 83 21.16 -5.78 16.68
CA LYS A 83 22.62 -5.88 16.82
C LYS A 83 23.36 -5.37 15.59
N LEU A 84 22.88 -5.67 14.39
CA LEU A 84 23.48 -5.17 13.15
C LEU A 84 23.29 -3.66 12.97
N SER A 85 22.12 -3.15 13.33
CA SER A 85 21.82 -1.71 13.35
C SER A 85 22.67 -0.94 14.36
N MET A 86 23.12 -1.60 15.43
CA MET A 86 24.07 -1.05 16.40
C MET A 86 25.53 -1.12 15.91
N SER A 87 25.84 -1.94 14.90
CA SER A 87 27.18 -2.05 14.34
C SER A 87 27.41 -1.00 13.24
N ASN A 88 28.61 -0.43 13.17
CA ASN A 88 28.96 0.66 12.24
C ASN A 88 29.21 0.18 10.78
N THR A 89 28.39 -0.74 10.32
CA THR A 89 28.45 -1.31 8.98
C THR A 89 27.65 -0.41 8.05
N LYS A 90 28.30 0.14 7.01
CA LYS A 90 27.72 1.07 6.02
C LYS A 90 26.74 0.38 5.05
N THR A 91 25.90 -0.52 5.53
CA THR A 91 25.12 -1.46 4.72
C THR A 91 23.65 -1.37 5.11
N ASN A 92 22.78 -1.29 4.11
CA ASN A 92 21.34 -1.23 4.36
C ASN A 92 20.84 -2.61 4.77
N TYR A 93 19.99 -2.62 5.81
CA TYR A 93 19.41 -3.80 6.42
C TYR A 93 17.89 -3.76 6.30
N THR A 94 17.28 -4.83 5.81
CA THR A 94 15.83 -4.92 5.68
C THR A 94 15.31 -6.19 6.33
N LEU A 95 14.39 -6.05 7.28
CA LEU A 95 13.62 -7.17 7.81
C LEU A 95 12.63 -7.61 6.74
N THR A 96 12.74 -8.86 6.28
CA THR A 96 11.82 -9.42 5.30
C THR A 96 11.41 -10.83 5.69
N SER A 97 10.53 -11.44 4.91
CA SER A 97 10.18 -12.84 5.04
C SER A 97 10.23 -13.46 3.66
N HIS A 98 11.08 -14.47 3.51
CA HIS A 98 11.21 -15.21 2.25
C HIS A 98 10.44 -16.52 2.34
N THR A 99 9.88 -16.93 1.22
CA THR A 99 9.33 -18.29 1.10
C THR A 99 10.43 -19.18 0.55
N ASN A 100 10.62 -20.37 1.11
CA ASN A 100 11.66 -21.30 0.67
C ASN A 100 11.33 -21.93 -0.69
N LEU A 101 11.33 -21.12 -1.75
CA LEU A 101 10.92 -21.49 -3.09
C LEU A 101 12.10 -22.07 -3.88
N PRO A 102 11.92 -23.25 -4.52
CA PRO A 102 12.84 -23.77 -5.52
C PRO A 102 13.11 -22.76 -6.64
N ALA A 103 14.33 -22.76 -7.17
CA ALA A 103 14.74 -21.85 -8.25
C ALA A 103 13.83 -21.95 -9.49
N TRP A 104 13.35 -23.15 -9.83
CA TRP A 104 12.46 -23.37 -10.96
C TRP A 104 11.05 -22.75 -10.79
N LEU A 105 10.56 -22.61 -9.54
CA LEU A 105 9.31 -21.92 -9.26
C LEU A 105 9.48 -20.40 -9.34
N LYS A 106 10.62 -19.89 -8.84
CA LYS A 106 10.98 -18.47 -8.98
C LYS A 106 11.11 -18.06 -10.45
N SER A 107 11.68 -18.89 -11.31
CA SER A 107 11.88 -18.57 -12.74
C SER A 107 10.60 -18.43 -13.56
N ILE A 108 9.47 -18.94 -13.05
CA ILE A 108 8.16 -18.84 -13.70
C ILE A 108 7.22 -17.85 -12.98
N ASP A 109 7.77 -17.03 -12.08
CA ASP A 109 7.06 -16.08 -11.21
C ASP A 109 5.90 -16.73 -10.41
N ALA A 110 6.09 -18.00 -10.00
CA ALA A 110 5.14 -18.70 -9.16
C ALA A 110 5.43 -18.42 -7.68
N TYR A 111 4.81 -17.37 -7.14
CA TYR A 111 4.87 -17.00 -5.72
C TYR A 111 3.62 -17.49 -4.95
N PRO A 112 3.72 -17.71 -3.63
CA PRO A 112 2.56 -18.03 -2.82
C PRO A 112 1.57 -16.87 -2.80
N MET A 113 0.29 -17.18 -2.54
CA MET A 113 -0.75 -16.18 -2.36
C MET A 113 -0.45 -15.25 -1.19
N PHE A 114 -0.86 -13.98 -1.30
CA PHE A 114 -0.68 -13.02 -0.23
C PHE A 114 -1.59 -13.33 0.95
N LEU A 115 -1.08 -13.16 2.17
CA LEU A 115 -1.86 -13.30 3.40
C LEU A 115 -2.25 -11.92 3.91
N GLY A 116 -3.54 -11.76 4.20
CA GLY A 116 -4.09 -10.52 4.74
C GLY A 116 -3.70 -10.30 6.20
N LEU A 117 -4.02 -9.09 6.68
CA LEU A 117 -3.74 -8.66 8.05
C LEU A 117 -4.26 -9.63 9.11
N ASP A 118 -5.47 -10.17 8.91
CA ASP A 118 -6.13 -11.08 9.86
C ASP A 118 -5.41 -12.44 10.00
N LEU A 119 -4.53 -12.77 9.05
CA LEU A 119 -3.77 -14.02 9.00
C LEU A 119 -2.29 -13.81 9.34
N LYS A 120 -1.68 -12.72 8.86
CA LYS A 120 -0.25 -12.43 9.08
C LYS A 120 0.02 -11.57 10.31
N GLY A 121 -1.02 -10.98 10.91
CA GLY A 121 -0.88 -9.88 11.87
C GLY A 121 -0.40 -8.61 11.16
N GLY A 122 -0.31 -7.49 11.87
CA GLY A 122 0.12 -6.20 11.32
C GLY A 122 -0.69 -5.00 11.83
N VAL A 123 -0.66 -3.93 11.05
CA VAL A 123 -1.44 -2.70 11.31
C VAL A 123 -2.29 -2.28 10.11
N HIS A 124 -3.43 -1.68 10.40
CA HIS A 124 -4.35 -1.07 9.45
C HIS A 124 -4.64 0.37 9.86
N PHE A 125 -4.47 1.27 8.90
CA PHE A 125 -4.77 2.69 9.03
C PHE A 125 -5.79 3.11 7.97
N LEU A 126 -6.74 3.95 8.36
CA LEU A 126 -7.56 4.73 7.44
C LEU A 126 -7.14 6.19 7.54
N LEU A 127 -6.53 6.69 6.47
CA LEU A 127 -6.09 8.07 6.33
C LEU A 127 -7.16 8.87 5.60
N GLN A 128 -7.56 10.03 6.12
CA GLN A 128 -8.50 10.95 5.47
C GLN A 128 -7.80 12.28 5.16
N VAL A 129 -8.05 12.83 3.98
CA VAL A 129 -7.48 14.12 3.57
C VAL A 129 -8.09 15.27 4.38
N ASP A 130 -7.24 16.18 4.84
CA ASP A 130 -7.64 17.43 5.50
C ASP A 130 -8.18 18.43 4.46
N ARG A 131 -9.49 18.35 4.23
CA ARG A 131 -10.21 19.15 3.24
C ARG A 131 -10.14 20.66 3.52
N ASP A 132 -10.12 21.05 4.79
CA ASP A 132 -10.02 22.46 5.19
C ASP A 132 -8.66 23.04 4.85
N ASN A 133 -7.60 22.23 4.99
CA ASN A 133 -6.25 22.61 4.57
C ASN A 133 -6.16 22.76 3.05
N ILE A 134 -6.75 21.83 2.29
CA ILE A 134 -6.84 21.95 0.82
C ILE A 134 -7.54 23.24 0.42
N LYS A 135 -8.71 23.54 1.01
CA LYS A 135 -9.44 24.78 0.71
C LYS A 135 -8.59 26.02 1.03
N THR A 136 -7.88 26.01 2.15
CA THR A 136 -7.00 27.11 2.56
C THR A 136 -5.82 27.31 1.59
N ASN A 137 -5.25 26.21 1.08
CA ASN A 137 -4.16 26.25 0.11
C ASN A 137 -4.65 26.70 -1.27
N LEU A 138 -5.78 26.17 -1.76
CA LEU A 138 -6.41 26.63 -3.00
C LEU A 138 -6.75 28.13 -2.92
N LEU A 139 -7.31 28.61 -1.81
CA LEU A 139 -7.58 30.04 -1.63
C LEU A 139 -6.31 30.90 -1.62
N ARG A 140 -5.17 30.34 -1.19
CA ARG A 140 -3.88 31.04 -1.28
C ARG A 140 -3.41 31.10 -2.73
N GLU A 141 -3.47 29.98 -3.45
CA GLU A 141 -3.09 29.91 -4.86
C GLU A 141 -3.96 30.83 -5.71
N ILE A 142 -5.30 30.75 -5.58
CA ILE A 142 -6.25 31.67 -6.21
C ILE A 142 -5.95 33.12 -5.84
N SER A 143 -5.61 33.41 -4.58
CA SER A 143 -5.25 34.77 -4.16
C SER A 143 -4.01 35.28 -4.86
N ASP A 144 -2.97 34.47 -4.99
CA ASP A 144 -1.72 34.85 -5.63
C ASP A 144 -1.93 35.00 -7.15
N ASP A 145 -2.61 34.04 -7.79
CA ASP A 145 -2.93 34.07 -9.22
C ASP A 145 -3.82 35.27 -9.59
N VAL A 146 -4.88 35.53 -8.82
CA VAL A 146 -5.74 36.72 -9.04
C VAL A 146 -4.91 37.99 -8.93
N LYS A 147 -4.01 38.07 -7.94
CA LYS A 147 -3.16 39.25 -7.76
C LYS A 147 -2.21 39.44 -8.95
N ASP A 148 -1.59 38.38 -9.42
CA ASP A 148 -0.70 38.41 -10.57
C ASP A 148 -1.45 38.84 -11.84
N ILE A 149 -2.64 38.29 -12.09
CA ILE A 149 -3.53 38.70 -13.20
C ILE A 149 -3.86 40.19 -13.12
N LEU A 150 -4.22 40.71 -11.94
CA LEU A 150 -4.56 42.12 -11.74
C LEU A 150 -3.35 43.02 -12.02
N ILE A 151 -2.14 42.62 -11.60
CA ILE A 151 -0.91 43.37 -11.80
C ILE A 151 -0.49 43.37 -13.28
N GLU A 152 -0.43 42.20 -13.92
CA GLU A 152 -0.01 42.05 -15.31
C GLU A 152 -0.92 42.82 -16.28
N ASN A 153 -2.23 42.81 -16.00
CA ASN A 153 -3.22 43.52 -16.80
C ASN A 153 -3.44 44.98 -16.36
N LYS A 154 -2.69 45.46 -15.35
CA LYS A 154 -2.76 46.83 -14.80
C LYS A 154 -4.15 47.23 -14.29
N PHE A 155 -4.93 46.27 -13.80
CA PHE A 155 -6.21 46.53 -13.15
C PHE A 155 -5.96 47.06 -11.72
N ARG A 156 -6.22 48.35 -11.51
CA ARG A 156 -6.13 48.96 -10.17
C ARG A 156 -7.28 48.47 -9.28
N TYR A 157 -6.95 48.07 -8.06
CA TYR A 157 -7.89 47.66 -7.01
C TYR A 157 -7.64 48.49 -5.73
N ASP A 158 -8.69 48.71 -4.94
CA ASP A 158 -8.63 49.55 -3.73
C ASP A 158 -8.22 48.72 -2.51
N SER A 159 -8.81 47.53 -2.39
CA SER A 159 -8.49 46.59 -1.33
C SER A 159 -8.43 45.16 -1.88
N PHE A 160 -7.48 44.40 -1.35
CA PHE A 160 -7.30 42.99 -1.67
C PHE A 160 -6.99 42.26 -0.38
N TYR A 161 -7.87 41.36 0.04
CA TYR A 161 -7.65 40.54 1.21
C TYR A 161 -8.28 39.17 1.07
N LYS A 162 -7.66 38.20 1.73
CA LYS A 162 -8.10 36.81 1.77
C LYS A 162 -8.73 36.52 3.13
N THR A 163 -9.86 35.83 3.11
CA THR A 163 -10.50 35.26 4.31
C THR A 163 -10.30 33.75 4.35
N LYS A 164 -10.85 33.05 5.35
CA LYS A 164 -10.80 31.58 5.40
C LYS A 164 -11.63 30.90 4.30
N GLU A 165 -12.54 31.62 3.65
CA GLU A 165 -13.51 31.03 2.72
C GLU A 165 -13.46 31.60 1.31
N LYS A 166 -13.01 32.85 1.16
CA LYS A 166 -13.04 33.61 -0.09
C LYS A 166 -11.90 34.60 -0.21
N VAL A 167 -11.56 34.94 -1.45
CA VAL A 167 -10.74 36.11 -1.80
C VAL A 167 -11.67 37.26 -2.13
N ILE A 168 -11.41 38.44 -1.55
CA ILE A 168 -12.21 39.64 -1.77
C ILE A 168 -11.34 40.71 -2.41
N VAL A 169 -11.83 41.26 -3.52
CA VAL A 169 -11.21 42.38 -4.23
C VAL A 169 -12.23 43.50 -4.40
N SER A 170 -11.88 44.69 -3.92
CA SER A 170 -12.69 45.91 -4.10
C SER A 170 -12.15 46.75 -5.25
N PHE A 171 -13.07 47.32 -6.03
CA PHE A 171 -12.80 48.23 -7.13
C PHE A 171 -13.73 49.44 -7.06
N ASP A 172 -13.23 50.59 -7.52
CA ASP A 172 -14.05 51.74 -7.92
C ASP A 172 -15.12 51.34 -8.95
N ILE A 173 -16.27 52.05 -8.92
CA ILE A 173 -17.43 51.82 -9.79
C ILE A 173 -17.10 51.92 -11.28
N ASP A 174 -16.12 52.75 -11.64
CA ASP A 174 -15.76 53.05 -13.04
C ASP A 174 -14.91 51.95 -13.73
N LYS A 175 -14.61 50.84 -13.03
CA LYS A 175 -13.76 49.78 -13.58
C LYS A 175 -14.53 48.78 -14.47
N PRO A 176 -13.89 48.21 -15.52
CA PRO A 176 -14.51 47.22 -16.40
C PRO A 176 -14.59 45.83 -15.73
N ILE A 177 -15.49 45.69 -14.74
CA ILE A 177 -15.62 44.48 -13.92
C ILE A 177 -15.92 43.22 -14.75
N SER A 178 -16.70 43.33 -15.82
CA SER A 178 -17.02 42.20 -16.70
C SER A 178 -15.77 41.66 -17.42
N GLU A 179 -14.86 42.53 -17.84
CA GLU A 179 -13.59 42.12 -18.46
C GLU A 179 -12.66 41.46 -17.44
N ILE A 180 -12.61 42.00 -16.22
CA ILE A 180 -11.84 41.44 -15.11
C ILE A 180 -12.32 40.02 -14.78
N ILE A 181 -13.63 39.83 -14.59
CA ILE A 181 -14.22 38.50 -14.33
C ILE A 181 -13.88 37.52 -15.45
N LYS A 182 -13.97 37.95 -16.71
CA LYS A 182 -13.64 37.11 -17.87
C LYS A 182 -12.18 36.66 -17.85
N LYS A 183 -11.24 37.58 -17.63
CA LYS A 183 -9.81 37.24 -17.57
C LYS A 183 -9.47 36.31 -16.40
N ILE A 184 -10.09 36.51 -15.24
CA ILE A 184 -9.87 35.61 -14.10
C ILE A 184 -10.38 34.19 -14.42
N ASN A 185 -11.58 34.07 -15.00
CA ASN A 185 -12.14 32.76 -15.39
C ASN A 185 -11.36 32.05 -16.52
N GLU A 186 -10.71 32.81 -17.41
CA GLU A 186 -9.87 32.23 -18.47
C GLU A 186 -8.60 31.57 -17.92
N VAL A 187 -8.01 32.13 -16.86
CA VAL A 187 -6.77 31.62 -16.25
C VAL A 187 -7.07 30.58 -15.17
N ILE A 188 -8.12 30.81 -14.36
CA ILE A 188 -8.50 29.96 -13.25
C ILE A 188 -9.89 29.38 -13.53
N PRO A 189 -9.98 28.21 -14.18
CA PRO A 189 -11.27 27.57 -14.40
C PRO A 189 -11.87 27.09 -13.07
N ASP A 190 -13.20 26.94 -13.05
CA ASP A 190 -13.95 26.31 -11.95
C ASP A 190 -13.90 27.07 -10.60
N ILE A 191 -13.85 28.40 -10.67
CA ILE A 191 -14.12 29.29 -9.54
C ILE A 191 -15.53 29.87 -9.63
N LEU A 192 -16.09 30.25 -8.49
CA LEU A 192 -17.33 30.99 -8.40
C LEU A 192 -17.01 32.44 -8.04
N ILE A 193 -17.45 33.39 -8.86
CA ILE A 193 -17.27 34.82 -8.61
C ILE A 193 -18.63 35.45 -8.34
N SER A 194 -18.82 35.97 -7.13
CA SER A 194 -20.00 36.77 -6.76
C SER A 194 -19.65 38.25 -6.83
N LYS A 195 -20.47 39.02 -7.53
CA LYS A 195 -20.34 40.47 -7.62
C LYS A 195 -21.34 41.14 -6.66
N ILE A 196 -20.83 41.93 -5.73
CA ILE A 196 -21.61 42.73 -4.79
C ILE A 196 -21.37 44.21 -5.12
N ASN A 197 -22.44 44.92 -5.46
CA ASN A 197 -22.38 46.37 -5.68
C ASN A 197 -22.84 47.09 -4.41
N ASN A 198 -22.02 48.02 -3.91
CA ASN A 198 -22.44 49.05 -2.97
C ASN A 198 -22.46 50.41 -3.66
N ASP A 199 -23.03 51.42 -3.01
CA ASP A 199 -23.13 52.79 -3.53
C ASP A 199 -21.78 53.47 -3.80
N ALA A 200 -20.68 52.95 -3.23
CA ALA A 200 -19.33 53.54 -3.35
C ALA A 200 -18.29 52.60 -3.98
N ASP A 201 -18.46 51.27 -3.91
CA ASP A 201 -17.49 50.28 -4.37
C ASP A 201 -18.15 49.03 -4.96
N ILE A 202 -17.42 48.35 -5.85
CA ILE A 202 -17.78 47.02 -6.36
C ILE A 202 -16.85 46.00 -5.73
N LYS A 203 -17.42 44.99 -5.06
CA LYS A 203 -16.70 43.89 -4.45
C LYS A 203 -16.87 42.61 -5.27
N LEU A 204 -15.75 41.98 -5.61
CA LEU A 204 -15.72 40.63 -6.15
C LEU A 204 -15.34 39.66 -5.04
N GLU A 205 -16.23 38.70 -4.78
CA GLU A 205 -15.97 37.58 -3.88
C GLU A 205 -15.71 36.32 -4.71
N ILE A 206 -14.51 35.78 -4.59
CA ILE A 206 -14.04 34.63 -5.36
C ILE A 206 -13.96 33.41 -4.44
N PHE A 207 -14.61 32.32 -4.84
CA PHE A 207 -14.67 31.05 -4.13
C PHE A 207 -14.17 29.90 -5.02
N PRO A 208 -13.46 28.91 -4.46
CA PRO A 208 -13.25 27.65 -5.15
C PRO A 208 -14.60 26.91 -5.28
N SER A 209 -14.91 26.38 -6.46
CA SER A 209 -16.08 25.51 -6.63
C SER A 209 -15.89 24.15 -5.94
N GLU A 210 -16.99 23.44 -5.70
CA GLU A 210 -16.95 22.09 -5.16
C GLU A 210 -16.23 21.10 -6.10
N ASP A 211 -16.32 21.34 -7.41
CA ASP A 211 -15.65 20.52 -8.44
C ASP A 211 -14.14 20.78 -8.47
N LEU A 212 -13.71 22.02 -8.26
CA LEU A 212 -12.29 22.35 -8.11
C LEU A 212 -11.70 21.67 -6.86
N ILE A 213 -12.40 21.76 -5.72
CA ILE A 213 -11.98 21.10 -4.48
C ILE A 213 -11.90 19.58 -4.67
N SER A 214 -12.93 18.96 -5.27
CA SER A 214 -12.98 17.50 -5.46
C SER A 214 -11.85 17.00 -6.37
N ARG A 215 -11.54 17.74 -7.44
CA ARG A 215 -10.43 17.42 -8.35
C ARG A 215 -9.07 17.56 -7.68
N ASP A 216 -8.89 18.57 -6.85
CA ASP A 216 -7.64 18.75 -6.12
C ASP A 216 -7.45 17.67 -5.03
N ILE A 217 -8.54 17.25 -4.37
CA ILE A 217 -8.54 16.08 -3.49
C ILE A 217 -8.11 14.83 -4.27
N ASP A 218 -8.71 14.58 -5.44
CA ASP A 218 -8.38 13.39 -6.25
C ASP A 218 -6.92 13.39 -6.74
N SER A 219 -6.42 14.54 -7.19
CA SER A 219 -5.02 14.76 -7.58
C SER A 219 -4.08 14.54 -6.39
N SER A 220 -4.42 15.11 -5.23
CA SER A 220 -3.65 14.98 -3.99
C SER A 220 -3.64 13.56 -3.48
N LEU A 221 -4.75 12.82 -3.56
CA LEU A 221 -4.82 11.41 -3.21
C LEU A 221 -3.90 10.55 -4.08
N ALA A 222 -3.87 10.78 -5.39
CA ALA A 222 -2.99 10.04 -6.31
C ALA A 222 -1.51 10.29 -6.00
N LYS A 223 -1.13 11.54 -5.73
CA LYS A 223 0.23 11.90 -5.31
C LYS A 223 0.58 11.29 -3.95
N ASN A 224 -0.29 11.44 -2.95
CA ASN A 224 -0.12 10.88 -1.62
C ASN A 224 0.01 9.35 -1.65
N LEU A 225 -0.74 8.65 -2.51
CA LEU A 225 -0.61 7.19 -2.67
C LEU A 225 0.81 6.78 -3.09
N THR A 226 1.44 7.56 -3.97
CA THR A 226 2.82 7.31 -4.45
C THR A 226 3.84 7.54 -3.34
N ILE A 227 3.65 8.62 -2.56
CA ILE A 227 4.51 8.94 -1.40
C ILE A 227 4.35 7.90 -0.30
N LEU A 228 3.12 7.56 0.07
CA LEU A 228 2.83 6.55 1.09
C LEU A 228 3.37 5.18 0.67
N ARG A 229 3.29 4.80 -0.62
CA ARG A 229 3.91 3.56 -1.11
C ARG A 229 5.42 3.56 -0.83
N SER A 230 6.10 4.64 -1.20
CA SER A 230 7.54 4.80 -0.95
C SER A 230 7.86 4.72 0.56
N ARG A 231 7.07 5.39 1.43
CA ARG A 231 7.25 5.32 2.89
C ARG A 231 7.09 3.92 3.44
N VAL A 232 6.15 3.16 2.91
CA VAL A 232 5.88 1.81 3.38
C VAL A 232 6.97 0.83 2.94
N ASP A 233 7.47 0.98 1.71
CA ASP A 233 8.61 0.19 1.23
C ASP A 233 9.83 0.40 2.15
N GLU A 234 10.04 1.64 2.62
CA GLU A 234 11.10 2.02 3.56
C GLU A 234 10.90 1.49 4.99
N LEU A 235 9.66 1.18 5.38
CA LEU A 235 9.38 0.49 6.65
C LEU A 235 9.77 -1.00 6.58
N GLY A 236 10.25 -1.51 5.44
CA GLY A 236 10.63 -2.90 5.25
C GLY A 236 9.43 -3.84 5.18
N VAL A 237 8.23 -3.32 4.88
CA VAL A 237 7.03 -4.14 4.76
C VAL A 237 6.99 -4.73 3.36
N ALA A 238 7.20 -6.04 3.24
CA ALA A 238 7.34 -6.71 1.94
C ALA A 238 6.10 -6.63 1.03
N GLN A 239 4.89 -6.44 1.59
CA GLN A 239 3.62 -6.56 0.85
C GLN A 239 2.52 -5.64 1.41
N PRO A 240 2.65 -4.31 1.22
CA PRO A 240 1.66 -3.38 1.75
C PRO A 240 0.47 -3.22 0.80
N ILE A 241 -0.71 -3.01 1.38
CA ILE A 241 -1.92 -2.72 0.61
C ILE A 241 -2.26 -1.26 0.81
N LEU A 242 -2.06 -0.46 -0.25
CA LEU A 242 -2.48 0.94 -0.31
C LEU A 242 -3.55 1.09 -1.38
N GLN A 243 -4.76 1.49 -0.97
CA GLN A 243 -5.88 1.69 -1.89
C GLN A 243 -6.66 2.95 -1.52
N LYS A 244 -7.25 3.61 -2.52
CA LYS A 244 -8.22 4.67 -2.27
C LYS A 244 -9.52 4.06 -1.73
N GLN A 245 -10.09 4.66 -0.69
CA GLN A 245 -11.38 4.29 -0.11
C GLN A 245 -12.32 5.50 -0.14
N GLY A 246 -13.41 5.42 -0.88
CA GLY A 246 -14.31 6.56 -1.05
C GLY A 246 -13.67 7.72 -1.83
N LYS A 247 -14.05 8.97 -1.51
CA LYS A 247 -13.61 10.17 -2.25
C LYS A 247 -12.34 10.80 -1.69
N ASP A 248 -12.10 10.70 -0.38
CA ASP A 248 -11.11 11.48 0.36
C ASP A 248 -10.24 10.63 1.30
N ARG A 249 -10.29 9.28 1.21
CA ARG A 249 -9.55 8.39 2.12
C ARG A 249 -8.63 7.42 1.40
N ILE A 250 -7.59 7.00 2.13
CA ILE A 250 -6.64 5.96 1.73
C ILE A 250 -6.62 4.91 2.84
N ILE A 251 -6.88 3.66 2.46
CA ILE A 251 -6.64 2.49 3.31
C ILE A 251 -5.18 2.06 3.17
N VAL A 252 -4.50 1.89 4.29
CA VAL A 252 -3.13 1.37 4.36
C VAL A 252 -3.13 0.14 5.28
N GLN A 253 -2.68 -1.01 4.76
CA GLN A 253 -2.50 -2.22 5.54
C GLN A 253 -1.05 -2.68 5.42
N LEU A 254 -0.44 -2.97 6.57
CA LEU A 254 0.96 -3.35 6.69
C LEU A 254 1.07 -4.73 7.36
N PRO A 255 0.91 -5.83 6.59
CA PRO A 255 0.96 -7.17 7.12
C PRO A 255 2.35 -7.51 7.69
N GLY A 256 2.38 -8.08 8.89
CA GLY A 256 3.59 -8.47 9.60
C GLY A 256 4.30 -7.35 10.37
N LEU A 257 3.81 -6.09 10.29
CA LEU A 257 4.40 -4.97 11.01
C LEU A 257 3.90 -4.93 12.47
N GLN A 258 4.83 -4.96 13.44
CA GLN A 258 4.48 -5.06 14.86
C GLN A 258 4.35 -3.69 15.55
N ASP A 259 5.15 -2.71 15.14
CA ASP A 259 5.19 -1.39 15.77
C ASP A 259 4.27 -0.39 15.05
N SER A 260 3.04 -0.27 15.56
CA SER A 260 2.05 0.70 15.05
C SER A 260 2.48 2.14 15.28
N THR A 261 3.13 2.43 16.42
CA THR A 261 3.50 3.79 16.79
C THR A 261 4.55 4.35 15.83
N ARG A 262 5.56 3.55 15.49
CA ARG A 262 6.55 3.91 14.47
C ARG A 262 5.92 4.08 13.09
N ALA A 263 5.06 3.15 12.69
CA ALA A 263 4.35 3.23 11.42
C ALA A 263 3.50 4.50 11.30
N LYS A 264 2.78 4.84 12.38
CA LYS A 264 1.97 6.04 12.51
C LYS A 264 2.81 7.31 12.40
N GLY A 265 3.96 7.35 13.04
CA GLY A 265 4.91 8.48 12.93
C GLY A 265 5.36 8.70 11.49
N ILE A 266 5.76 7.64 10.79
CA ILE A 266 6.24 7.74 9.41
C ILE A 266 5.11 8.03 8.41
N LEU A 267 3.95 7.38 8.53
CA LEU A 267 2.84 7.54 7.57
C LEU A 267 2.02 8.80 7.80
N GLY A 268 1.78 9.17 9.06
CA GLY A 268 1.01 10.35 9.45
C GLY A 268 1.79 11.64 9.34
N SER A 269 3.13 11.60 9.30
CA SER A 269 3.92 12.83 9.24
C SER A 269 3.71 13.55 7.90
N THR A 270 3.12 14.73 7.97
CA THR A 270 2.94 15.60 6.80
C THR A 270 4.19 16.44 6.51
N ALA A 271 5.26 16.19 7.26
CA ALA A 271 6.29 17.16 7.45
C ALA A 271 7.13 17.39 6.20
N THR A 272 7.31 18.67 5.89
CA THR A 272 8.34 19.14 4.97
C THR A 272 9.56 19.54 5.78
N LEU A 273 10.74 19.40 5.17
CA LEU A 273 11.97 19.91 5.74
C LEU A 273 12.38 21.16 4.97
N GLU A 274 12.76 22.19 5.71
CA GLU A 274 13.25 23.44 5.16
C GLU A 274 14.63 23.76 5.72
N PHE A 275 15.56 24.10 4.84
CA PHE A 275 16.89 24.55 5.21
C PHE A 275 16.94 26.07 5.17
N ARG A 276 17.30 26.70 6.30
CA ARG A 276 17.33 28.16 6.43
C ARG A 276 18.61 28.64 7.11
N LEU A 277 19.13 29.78 6.68
CA LEU A 277 20.28 30.43 7.30
C LEU A 277 19.86 31.14 8.60
N THR A 278 20.73 31.14 9.61
CA THR A 278 20.56 31.97 10.80
C THR A 278 20.80 33.45 10.50
N LYS A 279 20.19 34.33 11.29
CA LYS A 279 20.40 35.78 11.22
C LYS A 279 20.75 36.33 12.61
N GLY A 280 21.69 37.27 12.68
CA GLY A 280 22.08 37.91 13.94
C GLY A 280 22.95 37.08 14.85
N THR A 281 23.24 37.64 16.02
CA THR A 281 23.98 37.03 17.12
C THR A 281 23.01 36.40 18.13
N PRO A 282 23.49 35.56 19.08
CA PRO A 282 22.67 35.08 20.17
C PRO A 282 21.98 36.20 20.97
N GLU A 283 22.62 37.35 21.12
CA GLU A 283 22.04 38.53 21.79
C GLU A 283 20.79 39.02 21.03
N ASP A 284 20.85 39.09 19.71
CA ASP A 284 19.70 39.45 18.86
C ASP A 284 18.55 38.45 18.99
N TRP A 285 18.87 37.16 19.18
CA TRP A 285 17.87 36.10 19.34
C TRP A 285 17.12 36.24 20.66
N TYR A 286 17.84 36.48 21.76
CA TYR A 286 17.23 36.72 23.07
C TYR A 286 16.50 38.05 23.11
N ALA A 287 17.03 39.11 22.51
CA ALA A 287 16.35 40.40 22.37
C ALA A 287 15.02 40.25 21.62
N SER A 288 15.00 39.47 20.54
CA SER A 288 13.78 39.17 19.77
C SER A 288 12.76 38.34 20.55
N LYS A 289 13.21 37.45 21.45
CA LYS A 289 12.34 36.68 22.34
C LYS A 289 11.68 37.58 23.39
N ILE A 290 12.42 38.56 23.92
CA ILE A 290 11.93 39.53 24.91
C ILE A 290 10.95 40.52 24.29
N SER A 291 11.28 41.06 23.11
CA SER A 291 10.42 42.03 22.39
C SER A 291 9.18 41.39 21.74
N GLY A 292 9.17 40.06 21.60
CA GLY A 292 8.13 39.32 20.88
C GLY A 292 8.13 39.55 19.36
N THR A 293 9.10 40.30 18.82
CA THR A 293 9.23 40.59 17.38
C THR A 293 10.68 40.40 16.92
N PRO A 294 10.91 39.90 15.69
CA PRO A 294 12.27 39.73 15.18
C PRO A 294 12.99 41.08 15.06
N VAL A 295 14.09 41.25 15.78
CA VAL A 295 14.89 42.51 15.78
C VAL A 295 15.58 42.73 14.44
N ILE A 296 15.82 41.66 13.68
CA ILE A 296 16.44 41.70 12.36
C ILE A 296 15.38 41.57 11.27
N ASN A 297 15.34 42.55 10.37
CA ASN A 297 14.49 42.51 9.18
C ASN A 297 14.77 41.27 8.32
N SER A 298 13.74 40.74 7.65
CA SER A 298 13.80 39.49 6.87
C SER A 298 14.10 38.21 7.67
N SER A 299 13.98 38.25 9.00
CA SER A 299 14.08 37.08 9.86
C SER A 299 12.72 36.68 10.47
N VAL A 300 12.67 35.47 11.01
CA VAL A 300 11.56 34.90 11.78
C VAL A 300 12.16 34.22 13.01
N LEU A 301 11.52 34.44 14.16
CA LEU A 301 11.90 33.83 15.42
C LEU A 301 11.37 32.39 15.49
N TYR A 302 12.27 31.47 15.81
CA TYR A 302 11.97 30.08 16.11
C TYR A 302 12.53 29.71 17.48
N ASN A 303 12.02 28.60 18.05
CA ASN A 303 12.59 28.00 19.24
C ASN A 303 13.30 26.69 18.85
N GLN A 304 14.48 26.48 19.42
CA GLN A 304 15.20 25.21 19.35
C GLN A 304 14.60 24.18 20.33
N ARG A 305 15.03 22.91 20.23
CA ARG A 305 14.59 21.81 21.10
C ARG A 305 14.83 22.10 22.59
N ASP A 306 15.90 22.81 22.92
CA ASP A 306 16.25 23.27 24.27
C ASP A 306 15.50 24.54 24.71
N THR A 307 14.50 24.98 23.93
CA THR A 307 13.71 26.23 24.09
C THR A 307 14.49 27.54 23.92
N SER A 308 15.76 27.46 23.50
CA SER A 308 16.55 28.65 23.16
C SER A 308 16.02 29.32 21.87
N PRO A 309 15.96 30.65 21.81
CA PRO A 309 15.52 31.35 20.61
C PRO A 309 16.56 31.27 19.50
N ILE A 310 16.10 31.25 18.26
CA ILE A 310 16.96 31.39 17.08
C ILE A 310 16.25 32.19 15.98
N LEU A 311 16.95 33.16 15.41
CA LEU A 311 16.45 33.91 14.26
C LEU A 311 16.89 33.24 12.97
N LEU A 312 15.93 32.90 12.11
CA LEU A 312 16.17 32.28 10.82
C LEU A 312 15.69 33.20 9.69
N SER A 313 16.35 33.14 8.54
CA SER A 313 15.94 33.88 7.36
C SER A 313 14.53 33.48 6.90
N ARG A 314 13.78 34.43 6.34
CA ARG A 314 12.50 34.14 5.66
C ARG A 314 12.67 33.32 4.39
N LYS A 315 13.83 33.42 3.72
CA LYS A 315 14.12 32.70 2.48
C LYS A 315 14.52 31.26 2.79
N VAL A 316 13.79 30.31 2.21
CA VAL A 316 14.15 28.88 2.24
C VAL A 316 15.26 28.64 1.21
N ILE A 317 16.33 27.96 1.62
CA ILE A 317 17.49 27.66 0.77
C ILE A 317 17.12 26.53 -0.18
N VAL A 318 16.79 25.37 0.40
CA VAL A 318 16.24 24.18 -0.26
C VAL A 318 15.15 23.58 0.63
N GLY A 319 14.20 22.89 0.00
CA GLY A 319 13.12 22.18 0.68
C GLY A 319 13.18 20.67 0.47
N GLY A 320 12.24 19.94 1.08
CA GLY A 320 12.13 18.48 0.92
C GLY A 320 12.00 18.01 -0.54
N ALA A 321 11.36 18.80 -1.41
CA ALA A 321 11.22 18.48 -2.84
C ALA A 321 12.56 18.50 -3.61
N ASP A 322 13.59 19.15 -3.05
CA ASP A 322 14.91 19.24 -3.67
C ASP A 322 15.80 18.04 -3.31
N ILE A 323 15.29 17.04 -2.59
CA ILE A 323 16.07 15.93 -2.05
C ILE A 323 15.90 14.72 -2.97
N LYS A 324 17.02 14.22 -3.51
CA LYS A 324 17.07 13.01 -4.35
C LYS A 324 17.30 11.74 -3.54
N GLY A 325 17.95 11.86 -2.38
CA GLY A 325 18.22 10.73 -1.52
C GLY A 325 18.69 11.18 -0.14
N ALA A 326 18.48 10.32 0.85
CA ALA A 326 19.00 10.50 2.19
C ALA A 326 19.30 9.13 2.80
N ASN A 327 20.38 8.96 3.54
CA ASN A 327 20.73 7.71 4.20
C ASN A 327 21.16 7.98 5.64
N SER A 328 20.71 7.16 6.59
CA SER A 328 21.25 7.19 7.95
C SER A 328 22.59 6.45 8.00
N GLY A 329 23.47 6.89 8.88
CA GLY A 329 24.75 6.24 9.14
C GLY A 329 25.45 6.90 10.31
N PHE A 330 26.74 6.61 10.47
CA PHE A 330 27.57 7.27 11.48
C PHE A 330 28.60 8.17 10.78
N ASP A 331 28.82 9.34 11.36
CA ASP A 331 29.89 10.24 10.93
C ASP A 331 31.26 9.59 11.18
N SER A 332 32.12 9.56 10.16
CA SER A 332 33.43 8.89 10.24
C SER A 332 34.40 9.55 11.21
N SER A 333 34.19 10.83 11.53
CA SER A 333 35.08 11.60 12.40
C SER A 333 34.66 11.52 13.87
N THR A 334 33.36 11.61 14.15
CA THR A 334 32.84 11.67 15.52
C THR A 334 32.17 10.38 15.99
N ASN A 335 31.97 9.40 15.10
CA ASN A 335 31.21 8.18 15.37
C ASN A 335 29.81 8.44 15.97
N THR A 336 29.21 9.60 15.63
CA THR A 336 27.85 9.96 16.04
C THR A 336 26.86 9.68 14.92
N PRO A 337 25.58 9.37 15.23
CA PRO A 337 24.56 9.16 14.20
C PRO A 337 24.35 10.43 13.37
N ALA A 338 24.25 10.23 12.06
CA ALA A 338 24.10 11.29 11.08
C ALA A 338 23.20 10.86 9.92
N VAL A 339 22.63 11.85 9.23
CA VAL A 339 21.89 11.64 7.97
C VAL A 339 22.64 12.28 6.82
N PHE A 340 23.06 11.49 5.85
CA PHE A 340 23.69 11.92 4.62
C PHE A 340 22.61 12.25 3.59
N VAL A 341 22.60 13.46 3.07
CA VAL A 341 21.56 13.96 2.15
C VAL A 341 22.18 14.28 0.80
N ASN A 342 21.48 13.87 -0.26
CA ASN A 342 21.81 14.15 -1.66
C ASN A 342 20.70 14.98 -2.29
N LEU A 343 21.07 16.12 -2.85
CA LEU A 343 20.15 17.06 -3.48
C LEU A 343 19.99 16.82 -4.99
N SER A 344 18.88 17.33 -5.52
CA SER A 344 18.66 17.54 -6.95
C SER A 344 19.64 18.56 -7.51
N ASP A 345 19.82 18.59 -8.82
CA ASP A 345 20.79 19.50 -9.44
C ASP A 345 20.36 20.99 -9.27
N TYR A 346 19.05 21.23 -9.21
CA TYR A 346 18.48 22.53 -8.83
C TYR A 346 18.79 22.91 -7.37
N GLY A 347 18.50 22.00 -6.44
CA GLY A 347 18.79 22.22 -5.01
C GLY A 347 20.28 22.39 -4.73
N ALA A 348 21.12 21.58 -5.37
CA ALA A 348 22.58 21.62 -5.25
C ALA A 348 23.18 22.97 -5.71
N SER A 349 22.60 23.58 -6.75
CA SER A 349 23.02 24.90 -7.24
C SER A 349 22.68 26.00 -6.23
N ARG A 350 21.46 25.99 -5.67
CA ARG A 350 21.03 26.95 -4.64
C ARG A 350 21.79 26.78 -3.33
N MET A 351 22.08 25.53 -2.95
CA MET A 351 22.87 25.22 -1.76
C MET A 351 24.29 25.77 -1.92
N LEU A 352 24.95 25.49 -3.04
CA LEU A 352 26.31 25.96 -3.31
C LEU A 352 26.41 27.48 -3.31
N GLU A 353 25.46 28.16 -3.96
CA GLU A 353 25.42 29.63 -3.97
C GLU A 353 25.32 30.19 -2.55
N THR A 354 24.51 29.55 -1.71
CA THR A 354 24.26 29.99 -0.34
C THR A 354 25.45 29.67 0.57
N THR A 355 25.98 28.46 0.55
CA THR A 355 27.10 28.06 1.43
C THR A 355 28.38 28.79 1.10
N SER A 356 28.66 29.04 -0.19
CA SER A 356 29.88 29.75 -0.61
C SER A 356 29.95 31.18 -0.08
N LYS A 357 28.79 31.82 0.09
CA LYS A 357 28.67 33.19 0.61
C LYS A 357 28.57 33.27 2.14
N ASN A 358 28.34 32.13 2.82
CA ASN A 358 27.98 32.10 4.25
C ASN A 358 28.84 31.09 5.05
N ILE A 359 30.10 30.90 4.68
CA ILE A 359 31.05 30.08 5.45
C ILE A 359 31.20 30.67 6.86
N GLY A 360 31.18 29.81 7.89
CA GLY A 360 31.20 30.19 9.30
C GLY A 360 29.82 30.57 9.87
N SER A 361 28.80 30.76 9.03
CA SER A 361 27.42 31.00 9.49
C SER A 361 26.74 29.70 9.91
N ARG A 362 25.70 29.81 10.74
CA ARG A 362 24.87 28.67 11.12
C ARG A 362 23.71 28.49 10.15
N MET A 363 23.36 27.23 9.89
CA MET A 363 22.22 26.81 9.09
C MET A 363 21.35 25.91 9.94
N ALA A 364 20.04 26.15 9.90
CA ALA A 364 19.05 25.39 10.62
C ALA A 364 18.25 24.50 9.66
N VAL A 365 17.93 23.30 10.15
CA VAL A 365 16.98 22.38 9.53
C VAL A 365 15.68 22.46 10.32
N ILE A 366 14.60 22.81 9.63
CA ILE A 366 13.29 23.03 10.23
C ILE A 366 12.36 21.91 9.79
N PHE A 367 11.75 21.23 10.76
CA PHE A 367 10.59 20.39 10.57
C PHE A 367 9.34 21.25 10.51
N VAL A 368 8.61 21.19 9.42
CA VAL A 368 7.38 21.97 9.23
C VAL A 368 6.21 20.99 9.09
N GLU A 369 5.37 20.94 10.12
CA GLU A 369 4.17 20.10 10.16
C GLU A 369 2.95 20.93 10.59
N LYS A 370 1.97 21.10 9.69
CA LYS A 370 0.79 21.95 9.90
C LYS A 370 1.14 23.31 10.53
N ASN A 371 0.93 23.46 11.84
CA ASN A 371 1.19 24.67 12.62
C ASN A 371 2.46 24.61 13.50
N LYS A 372 3.09 23.44 13.60
CA LYS A 372 4.31 23.24 14.39
C LYS A 372 5.52 23.37 13.47
N LYS A 373 6.36 24.37 13.76
CA LYS A 373 7.67 24.53 13.13
C LYS A 373 8.72 24.32 14.20
N GLU A 374 9.49 23.27 14.05
CA GLU A 374 10.48 22.87 15.05
C GLU A 374 11.86 22.83 14.40
N VAL A 375 12.83 23.45 15.05
CA VAL A 375 14.23 23.39 14.60
C VAL A 375 14.82 22.07 15.07
N ILE A 376 15.04 21.15 14.15
CA ILE A 376 15.62 19.82 14.45
C ILE A 376 17.10 19.96 14.77
N ASN A 377 17.80 20.76 13.96
CA ASN A 377 19.25 20.84 14.03
C ASN A 377 19.74 22.22 13.59
N VAL A 378 20.83 22.67 14.20
CA VAL A 378 21.55 23.88 13.81
C VAL A 378 23.03 23.52 13.69
N ALA A 379 23.57 23.62 12.48
CA ALA A 379 24.94 23.28 12.18
C ALA A 379 25.69 24.50 11.61
N THR A 380 27.00 24.55 11.82
CA THR A 380 27.84 25.61 11.23
C THR A 380 28.32 25.16 9.85
N ILE A 381 28.20 26.04 8.86
CA ILE A 381 28.72 25.83 7.50
C ILE A 381 30.24 25.93 7.58
N ARG A 382 30.95 24.81 7.51
CA ARG A 382 32.43 24.77 7.59
C ARG A 382 33.10 24.99 6.25
N GLU A 383 32.47 24.52 5.18
CA GLU A 383 32.95 24.61 3.81
C GLU A 383 31.77 24.85 2.86
N ALA A 384 32.08 25.27 1.63
CA ALA A 384 31.08 25.37 0.58
C ALA A 384 30.73 23.97 0.08
N PHE A 385 29.45 23.59 0.12
CA PHE A 385 28.97 22.30 -0.36
C PHE A 385 27.79 22.48 -1.30
N SER A 386 27.68 21.59 -2.28
CA SER A 386 26.65 21.63 -3.31
C SER A 386 25.67 20.49 -3.14
N LYS A 387 25.99 19.32 -3.70
CA LYS A 387 25.05 18.22 -3.90
C LYS A 387 24.87 17.30 -2.71
N SER A 388 25.87 17.21 -1.83
CA SER A 388 25.88 16.26 -0.72
C SER A 388 26.31 16.95 0.57
N PHE A 389 25.60 16.66 1.66
CA PHE A 389 25.93 17.14 3.00
C PHE A 389 25.42 16.16 4.06
N GLN A 390 25.82 16.35 5.31
CA GLN A 390 25.39 15.52 6.44
C GLN A 390 24.73 16.34 7.55
N ILE A 391 23.72 15.77 8.20
CA ILE A 391 23.04 16.30 9.38
C ILE A 391 23.50 15.47 10.58
N THR A 392 24.18 16.09 11.55
CA THR A 392 24.77 15.42 12.73
C THR A 392 24.02 15.79 14.02
N GLY A 393 24.26 15.07 15.12
CA GLY A 393 23.67 15.40 16.43
C GLY A 393 22.25 14.87 16.60
N LEU A 394 21.98 13.71 15.99
CA LEU A 394 20.71 12.98 16.07
C LEU A 394 20.94 11.69 16.84
N ASP A 395 19.86 11.14 17.43
CA ASP A 395 19.87 9.76 17.90
C ASP A 395 19.75 8.77 16.73
N ILE A 396 20.10 7.50 16.95
CA ILE A 396 20.09 6.46 15.90
C ILE A 396 18.69 6.29 15.28
N ASN A 397 17.67 6.20 16.12
CA ASN A 397 16.28 6.06 15.68
C ASN A 397 15.82 7.34 14.95
N GLU A 398 16.16 8.51 15.49
CA GLU A 398 15.84 9.80 14.86
C GLU A 398 16.49 9.95 13.49
N ALA A 399 17.77 9.57 13.35
CA ALA A 399 18.48 9.63 12.07
C ALA A 399 17.84 8.68 11.04
N THR A 400 17.42 7.49 11.47
CA THR A 400 16.75 6.52 10.59
C THR A 400 15.40 7.04 10.12
N ASP A 401 14.56 7.51 11.04
CA ASP A 401 13.22 8.01 10.72
C ASP A 401 13.30 9.29 9.89
N LEU A 402 14.23 10.20 10.20
CA LEU A 402 14.48 11.40 9.40
C LEU A 402 14.93 11.07 7.98
N ALA A 403 15.82 10.08 7.81
CA ALA A 403 16.26 9.64 6.49
C ALA A 403 15.09 9.08 5.65
N ILE A 404 14.17 8.33 6.26
CA ILE A 404 12.95 7.84 5.60
C ILE A 404 12.06 9.01 5.16
N LEU A 405 11.83 10.00 6.04
CA LEU A 405 11.02 11.18 5.73
C LEU A 405 11.64 12.03 4.61
N LEU A 406 12.98 12.17 4.63
CA LEU A 406 13.74 12.87 3.60
C LEU A 406 13.67 12.18 2.23
N ARG A 407 13.78 10.84 2.17
CA ARG A 407 13.69 10.08 0.91
C ARG A 407 12.28 10.06 0.33
N SER A 408 11.28 9.88 1.19
CA SER A 408 9.89 9.72 0.76
C SER A 408 9.20 11.02 0.37
N GLY A 409 9.73 12.16 0.83
CA GLY A 409 9.15 13.48 0.57
C GLY A 409 7.89 13.75 1.39
N ALA A 410 7.34 14.95 1.23
CA ALA A 410 6.15 15.39 1.95
C ALA A 410 4.87 15.03 1.20
N LEU A 411 3.81 14.75 1.95
CA LEU A 411 2.47 14.56 1.41
C LEU A 411 2.00 15.83 0.67
N SER A 412 1.36 15.67 -0.48
CA SER A 412 0.78 16.78 -1.27
C SER A 412 -0.35 17.48 -0.52
N ALA A 413 -1.17 16.71 0.19
CA ALA A 413 -2.17 17.23 1.11
C ALA A 413 -2.03 16.56 2.48
N PRO A 414 -2.19 17.31 3.60
CA PRO A 414 -2.19 16.73 4.92
C PRO A 414 -3.27 15.64 5.06
N MET A 415 -2.93 14.55 5.74
CA MET A 415 -3.87 13.47 6.03
C MET A 415 -3.93 13.19 7.53
N GLU A 416 -5.11 12.80 8.00
CA GLU A 416 -5.37 12.44 9.39
C GLU A 416 -5.74 10.96 9.49
N ILE A 417 -5.28 10.29 10.54
CA ILE A 417 -5.65 8.90 10.80
C ILE A 417 -6.99 8.92 11.52
N VAL A 418 -8.04 8.50 10.82
CA VAL A 418 -9.41 8.43 11.36
C VAL A 418 -9.75 7.06 11.91
N GLU A 419 -8.99 6.03 11.53
CA GLU A 419 -9.14 4.68 12.06
C GLU A 419 -7.77 3.99 12.17
N GLU A 420 -7.57 3.27 13.27
CA GLU A 420 -6.36 2.47 13.54
C GLU A 420 -6.80 1.11 14.10
N ARG A 421 -6.33 0.02 13.49
CA ARG A 421 -6.52 -1.35 13.99
C ARG A 421 -5.20 -2.12 13.91
N THR A 422 -4.85 -2.80 15.00
CA THR A 422 -3.63 -3.61 15.08
C THR A 422 -4.01 -5.05 15.40
N VAL A 423 -3.45 -6.00 14.65
CA VAL A 423 -3.67 -7.43 14.84
C VAL A 423 -2.35 -8.08 15.20
N GLY A 424 -2.29 -8.74 16.35
CA GLY A 424 -1.09 -9.45 16.79
C GLY A 424 -0.77 -10.67 15.90
N PRO A 425 0.51 -10.96 15.60
CA PRO A 425 0.89 -12.15 14.82
C PRO A 425 0.39 -13.47 15.39
N SER A 426 0.31 -13.60 16.72
CA SER A 426 -0.22 -14.79 17.40
C SER A 426 -1.70 -15.02 17.11
N LEU A 427 -2.50 -13.95 17.04
CA LEU A 427 -3.91 -14.04 16.66
C LEU A 427 -4.03 -14.47 15.19
N GLY A 428 -3.18 -13.92 14.32
CA GLY A 428 -3.11 -14.32 12.91
C GLY A 428 -2.78 -15.81 12.73
N GLU A 429 -1.75 -16.31 13.43
CA GLU A 429 -1.38 -17.73 13.41
C GLU A 429 -2.54 -18.63 13.89
N SER A 430 -3.22 -18.24 14.98
CA SER A 430 -4.38 -18.96 15.49
C SER A 430 -5.54 -19.00 14.49
N ASN A 431 -5.76 -17.90 13.76
CA ASN A 431 -6.76 -17.79 12.70
C ASN A 431 -6.42 -18.69 11.51
N ILE A 432 -5.14 -18.75 11.10
CA ILE A 432 -4.68 -19.66 10.05
C ILE A 432 -4.93 -21.11 10.46
N LEU A 433 -4.56 -21.50 11.69
CA LEU A 433 -4.74 -22.86 12.19
C LEU A 433 -6.23 -23.24 12.27
N ALA A 434 -7.06 -22.37 12.82
CA ALA A 434 -8.50 -22.59 12.91
C ALA A 434 -9.15 -22.69 11.52
N GLY A 435 -8.75 -21.82 10.58
CA GLY A 435 -9.23 -21.85 9.20
C GLY A 435 -8.82 -23.12 8.45
N LYS A 436 -7.56 -23.53 8.57
CA LYS A 436 -7.04 -24.78 8.00
C LYS A 436 -7.76 -26.00 8.57
N ASN A 437 -7.95 -26.06 9.89
CA ASN A 437 -8.68 -27.15 10.53
C ASN A 437 -10.13 -27.19 10.07
N SER A 438 -10.82 -26.06 10.02
CA SER A 438 -12.21 -25.97 9.55
C SER A 438 -12.36 -26.46 8.11
N MET A 439 -11.42 -26.09 7.24
CA MET A 439 -11.37 -26.56 5.86
C MET A 439 -11.16 -28.07 5.78
N TYR A 440 -10.23 -28.63 6.54
CA TYR A 440 -9.97 -30.08 6.56
C TYR A 440 -11.15 -30.88 7.10
N PHE A 441 -11.76 -30.46 8.21
CA PHE A 441 -12.95 -31.12 8.74
C PHE A 441 -14.13 -31.04 7.76
N GLY A 442 -14.36 -29.86 7.15
CA GLY A 442 -15.40 -29.68 6.14
C GLY A 442 -15.18 -30.58 4.92
N LEU A 443 -13.97 -30.58 4.36
CA LEU A 443 -13.60 -31.43 3.22
C LEU A 443 -13.73 -32.92 3.55
N PHE A 444 -13.30 -33.33 4.75
CA PHE A 444 -13.36 -34.72 5.18
C PHE A 444 -14.81 -35.20 5.35
N LEU A 445 -15.65 -34.44 6.06
CA LEU A 445 -17.04 -34.81 6.31
C LEU A 445 -17.86 -34.85 5.00
N VAL A 446 -17.72 -33.82 4.17
CA VAL A 446 -18.39 -33.76 2.87
C VAL A 446 -17.88 -34.87 1.95
N GLY A 447 -16.58 -35.09 1.90
CA GLY A 447 -15.98 -36.14 1.09
C GLY A 447 -16.40 -37.55 1.52
N LEU A 448 -16.49 -37.78 2.84
CA LEU A 448 -16.98 -39.04 3.41
C LEU A 448 -18.45 -39.27 3.06
N PHE A 449 -19.31 -38.24 3.19
CA PHE A 449 -20.71 -38.31 2.79
C PHE A 449 -20.85 -38.69 1.30
N MET A 450 -20.08 -38.04 0.43
CA MET A 450 -20.12 -38.31 -1.01
C MET A 450 -19.69 -39.74 -1.33
N LEU A 451 -18.64 -40.26 -0.69
CA LEU A 451 -18.20 -41.65 -0.87
C LEU A 451 -19.25 -42.67 -0.42
N ILE A 452 -19.88 -42.44 0.73
CA ILE A 452 -20.88 -43.37 1.27
C ILE A 452 -22.14 -43.36 0.41
N TYR A 453 -22.65 -42.19 0.04
CA TYR A 453 -23.95 -42.05 -0.62
C TYR A 453 -23.89 -42.30 -2.13
N TYR A 454 -22.82 -41.88 -2.82
CA TYR A 454 -22.68 -41.96 -4.28
C TYR A 454 -21.58 -42.93 -4.76
N ARG A 455 -20.90 -43.63 -3.84
CA ARG A 455 -19.88 -44.65 -4.16
C ARG A 455 -18.83 -44.17 -5.16
N LEU A 456 -18.82 -44.72 -6.38
CA LEU A 456 -17.84 -44.38 -7.41
C LEU A 456 -18.04 -42.96 -7.96
N PHE A 457 -19.30 -42.52 -8.12
CA PHE A 457 -19.59 -41.12 -8.49
C PHE A 457 -19.19 -40.16 -7.36
N GLY A 458 -19.34 -40.61 -6.11
CA GLY A 458 -18.83 -39.90 -4.93
C GLY A 458 -17.31 -39.71 -4.96
N PHE A 459 -16.57 -40.74 -5.35
CA PHE A 459 -15.11 -40.64 -5.52
C PHE A 459 -14.71 -39.64 -6.62
N ILE A 460 -15.43 -39.63 -7.75
CA ILE A 460 -15.21 -38.66 -8.83
C ILE A 460 -15.48 -37.23 -8.36
N ALA A 461 -16.56 -37.02 -7.59
CA ALA A 461 -16.87 -35.72 -6.99
C ALA A 461 -15.77 -35.25 -6.03
N ASN A 462 -15.19 -36.16 -5.24
CA ASN A 462 -14.08 -35.81 -4.35
C ASN A 462 -12.81 -35.39 -5.10
N ILE A 463 -12.50 -36.04 -6.23
CA ILE A 463 -11.40 -35.60 -7.11
C ILE A 463 -11.66 -34.18 -7.63
N ALA A 464 -12.89 -33.91 -8.09
CA ALA A 464 -13.28 -32.58 -8.57
C ALA A 464 -13.24 -31.53 -7.45
N LEU A 465 -13.56 -31.90 -6.22
CA LEU A 465 -13.51 -31.04 -5.04
C LEU A 465 -12.06 -30.65 -4.68
N ILE A 466 -11.14 -31.63 -4.68
CA ILE A 466 -9.71 -31.37 -4.47
C ILE A 466 -9.15 -30.50 -5.60
N ALA A 467 -9.49 -30.81 -6.84
CA ALA A 467 -9.13 -30.00 -8.01
C ALA A 467 -9.64 -28.55 -7.87
N ASN A 468 -10.85 -28.35 -7.36
CA ASN A 468 -11.42 -27.03 -7.13
C ASN A 468 -10.56 -26.20 -6.17
N ILE A 469 -10.14 -26.78 -5.03
CA ILE A 469 -9.28 -26.10 -4.05
C ILE A 469 -7.92 -25.74 -4.67
N ILE A 470 -7.34 -26.65 -5.47
CA ILE A 470 -6.07 -26.42 -6.17
C ILE A 470 -6.19 -25.25 -7.16
N ILE A 471 -7.28 -25.22 -7.94
CA ILE A 471 -7.54 -24.13 -8.90
C ILE A 471 -7.75 -22.80 -8.17
N ILE A 472 -8.51 -22.78 -7.07
CA ILE A 472 -8.68 -21.57 -6.25
C ILE A 472 -7.32 -21.06 -5.77
N ALA A 473 -6.50 -21.93 -5.16
CA ALA A 473 -5.18 -21.56 -4.68
C ALA A 473 -4.26 -21.04 -5.79
N ALA A 474 -4.30 -21.68 -6.97
CA ALA A 474 -3.54 -21.25 -8.14
C ALA A 474 -3.97 -19.87 -8.64
N ILE A 475 -5.27 -19.63 -8.77
CA ILE A 475 -5.81 -18.34 -9.23
C ILE A 475 -5.44 -17.23 -8.25
N LEU A 476 -5.59 -17.46 -6.94
CA LEU A 476 -5.17 -16.48 -5.93
C LEU A 476 -3.66 -16.18 -6.01
N SER A 477 -2.85 -17.18 -6.31
CA SER A 477 -1.39 -17.03 -6.47
C SER A 477 -1.04 -16.28 -7.77
N ILE A 478 -1.67 -16.61 -8.90
CA ILE A 478 -1.43 -15.96 -10.19
C ILE A 478 -1.78 -14.47 -10.13
N PHE A 479 -2.93 -14.13 -9.57
CA PHE A 479 -3.39 -12.73 -9.48
C PHE A 479 -2.84 -12.00 -8.24
N GLN A 480 -2.00 -12.66 -7.43
CA GLN A 480 -1.49 -12.11 -6.17
C GLN A 480 -2.60 -11.53 -5.29
N ALA A 481 -3.73 -12.23 -5.25
CA ALA A 481 -4.89 -11.83 -4.46
C ALA A 481 -4.66 -12.18 -2.99
N THR A 482 -5.02 -11.25 -2.10
CA THR A 482 -4.85 -11.41 -0.66
C THR A 482 -5.90 -12.35 -0.08
N LEU A 483 -5.46 -13.45 0.53
CA LEU A 483 -6.28 -14.35 1.34
C LEU A 483 -6.50 -13.74 2.73
N THR A 484 -7.76 -13.51 3.10
CA THR A 484 -8.17 -13.04 4.44
C THR A 484 -8.85 -14.17 5.20
N LEU A 485 -9.13 -13.97 6.50
CA LEU A 485 -9.91 -14.93 7.30
C LEU A 485 -11.31 -15.15 6.70
N SER A 486 -11.97 -14.06 6.29
CA SER A 486 -13.23 -14.11 5.54
C SER A 486 -13.07 -14.81 4.18
N GLY A 487 -11.93 -14.65 3.50
CA GLY A 487 -11.61 -15.40 2.29
C GLY A 487 -11.57 -16.92 2.54
N ILE A 488 -11.00 -17.37 3.66
CA ILE A 488 -11.05 -18.79 4.06
C ILE A 488 -12.49 -19.25 4.23
N ALA A 489 -13.36 -18.45 4.87
CA ALA A 489 -14.78 -18.77 4.99
C ALA A 489 -15.47 -18.86 3.61
N GLY A 490 -15.09 -18.01 2.66
CA GLY A 490 -15.53 -18.10 1.27
C GLY A 490 -15.11 -19.41 0.60
N ILE A 491 -13.86 -19.85 0.80
CA ILE A 491 -13.39 -21.16 0.31
C ILE A 491 -14.22 -22.29 0.93
N VAL A 492 -14.45 -22.28 2.24
CA VAL A 492 -15.27 -23.30 2.93
C VAL A 492 -16.71 -23.32 2.39
N LEU A 493 -17.31 -22.15 2.14
CA LEU A 493 -18.63 -22.05 1.53
C LEU A 493 -18.64 -22.64 0.10
N THR A 494 -17.62 -22.34 -0.70
CA THR A 494 -17.51 -22.87 -2.06
C THR A 494 -17.29 -24.38 -2.10
N VAL A 495 -16.65 -24.97 -1.09
CA VAL A 495 -16.54 -26.43 -0.94
C VAL A 495 -17.93 -27.06 -0.80
N GLY A 496 -18.82 -26.46 -0.01
CA GLY A 496 -20.22 -26.92 0.10
C GLY A 496 -20.99 -26.79 -1.22
N MET A 497 -20.92 -25.62 -1.86
CA MET A 497 -21.60 -25.37 -3.14
C MET A 497 -21.05 -26.24 -4.29
N ALA A 498 -19.76 -26.54 -4.29
CA ALA A 498 -19.15 -27.40 -5.31
C ALA A 498 -19.65 -28.83 -5.25
N VAL A 499 -20.00 -29.33 -4.07
CA VAL A 499 -20.62 -30.64 -3.93
C VAL A 499 -22.07 -30.64 -4.38
N ASP A 500 -22.82 -29.57 -4.11
CA ASP A 500 -24.22 -29.44 -4.52
C ASP A 500 -24.39 -29.56 -6.06
N ALA A 501 -23.51 -28.91 -6.83
CA ALA A 501 -23.51 -29.05 -8.29
C ALA A 501 -23.33 -30.51 -8.75
N ASN A 502 -22.46 -31.28 -8.08
CA ASN A 502 -22.24 -32.69 -8.38
C ASN A 502 -23.43 -33.56 -7.96
N VAL A 503 -24.04 -33.25 -6.81
CA VAL A 503 -25.27 -33.89 -6.33
C VAL A 503 -26.42 -33.72 -7.33
N LEU A 504 -26.65 -32.51 -7.82
CA LEU A 504 -27.68 -32.23 -8.84
C LEU A 504 -27.47 -33.05 -10.12
N ILE A 505 -26.22 -33.14 -10.60
CA ILE A 505 -25.89 -33.98 -11.76
C ILE A 505 -26.21 -35.45 -11.46
N PHE A 506 -25.77 -35.96 -10.31
CA PHE A 506 -25.90 -37.39 -9.97
C PHE A 506 -27.35 -37.81 -9.76
N GLU A 507 -28.14 -36.99 -9.08
CA GLU A 507 -29.57 -37.24 -8.92
C GLU A 507 -30.31 -37.17 -10.25
N ARG A 508 -29.96 -36.22 -11.13
CA ARG A 508 -30.53 -36.18 -12.48
C ARG A 508 -30.17 -37.43 -13.28
N ILE A 509 -28.94 -37.93 -13.18
CA ILE A 509 -28.54 -39.20 -13.80
C ILE A 509 -29.35 -40.37 -13.22
N ARG A 510 -29.52 -40.45 -11.89
CA ARG A 510 -30.35 -41.48 -11.24
C ARG A 510 -31.80 -41.41 -11.69
N GLU A 511 -32.39 -40.23 -11.83
CA GLU A 511 -33.75 -40.02 -12.33
C GLU A 511 -33.92 -40.56 -13.75
N GLU A 512 -32.99 -40.25 -14.67
CA GLU A 512 -33.05 -40.75 -16.05
C GLU A 512 -32.88 -42.28 -16.12
N ILE A 513 -32.04 -42.88 -15.26
CA ILE A 513 -31.93 -44.35 -15.14
C ILE A 513 -33.24 -44.97 -14.64
N ARG A 514 -33.89 -44.37 -13.64
CA ARG A 514 -35.19 -44.84 -13.13
C ARG A 514 -36.29 -44.75 -14.19
N ASN A 515 -36.18 -43.78 -15.10
CA ASN A 515 -37.05 -43.65 -16.26
C ASN A 515 -36.72 -44.64 -17.40
N GLY A 516 -35.81 -45.59 -17.18
CA GLY A 516 -35.49 -46.66 -18.13
C GLY A 516 -34.48 -46.28 -19.23
N ILE A 517 -33.84 -45.12 -19.13
CA ILE A 517 -32.87 -44.67 -20.14
C ILE A 517 -31.53 -45.41 -19.93
N SER A 518 -30.89 -45.79 -21.04
CA SER A 518 -29.60 -46.49 -21.00
C SER A 518 -28.52 -45.70 -20.22
N PRO A 519 -27.63 -46.36 -19.46
CA PRO A 519 -26.60 -45.70 -18.64
C PRO A 519 -25.84 -44.54 -19.31
N ASN A 520 -25.35 -44.75 -20.53
CA ASN A 520 -24.59 -43.72 -21.26
C ASN A 520 -25.46 -42.55 -21.72
N ALA A 521 -26.72 -42.82 -22.10
CA ALA A 521 -27.67 -41.77 -22.45
C ALA A 521 -28.14 -40.99 -21.21
N SER A 522 -28.30 -41.65 -20.06
CA SER A 522 -28.64 -41.02 -18.79
C SER A 522 -27.54 -40.08 -18.30
N ILE A 523 -26.26 -40.43 -18.48
CA ILE A 523 -25.13 -39.52 -18.20
C ILE A 523 -25.24 -38.27 -19.08
N TYR A 524 -25.41 -38.43 -20.39
CA TYR A 524 -25.52 -37.29 -21.30
C TYR A 524 -26.70 -36.38 -20.95
N ALA A 525 -27.89 -36.98 -20.76
CA ALA A 525 -29.11 -36.26 -20.40
C ALA A 525 -28.99 -35.57 -19.03
N GLY A 526 -28.37 -36.25 -18.05
CA GLY A 526 -28.12 -35.72 -16.71
C GLY A 526 -27.27 -34.44 -16.74
N TYR A 527 -26.10 -34.49 -17.40
CA TYR A 527 -25.25 -33.29 -17.54
C TYR A 527 -25.91 -32.18 -18.37
N GLN A 528 -26.68 -32.52 -19.41
CA GLN A 528 -27.35 -31.52 -20.25
C GLN A 528 -28.46 -30.79 -19.48
N LYS A 529 -29.30 -31.52 -18.75
CA LYS A 529 -30.42 -30.95 -17.98
C LYS A 529 -29.92 -30.20 -16.74
N ALA A 530 -28.97 -30.78 -16.00
CA ALA A 530 -28.41 -30.16 -14.80
C ALA A 530 -27.63 -28.87 -15.11
N PHE A 531 -27.07 -28.73 -16.32
CA PHE A 531 -26.31 -27.54 -16.71
C PHE A 531 -27.10 -26.23 -16.52
N SER A 532 -28.37 -26.19 -16.91
CA SER A 532 -29.19 -24.97 -16.76
C SER A 532 -29.36 -24.62 -15.30
N THR A 533 -29.82 -25.56 -14.47
CA THR A 533 -30.06 -25.35 -13.04
C THR A 533 -28.79 -24.94 -12.28
N ILE A 534 -27.66 -25.59 -12.59
CA ILE A 534 -26.36 -25.27 -11.97
C ILE A 534 -25.88 -23.88 -12.42
N SER A 535 -26.08 -23.53 -13.69
CA SER A 535 -25.70 -22.20 -14.19
C SER A 535 -26.58 -21.12 -13.57
N ASP A 536 -27.89 -21.33 -13.47
CA ASP A 536 -28.83 -20.36 -12.90
C ASP A 536 -28.49 -20.07 -11.42
N ALA A 537 -28.24 -21.11 -10.62
CA ALA A 537 -27.85 -20.97 -9.22
C ALA A 537 -26.52 -20.22 -9.06
N ASN A 538 -25.48 -20.65 -9.79
CA ASN A 538 -24.14 -20.07 -9.68
C ASN A 538 -24.04 -18.65 -10.26
N ILE A 539 -24.74 -18.34 -11.37
CA ILE A 539 -24.77 -17.00 -11.95
C ILE A 539 -25.43 -16.03 -10.96
N THR A 540 -26.51 -16.45 -10.30
CA THR A 540 -27.18 -15.63 -9.27
C THR A 540 -26.22 -15.32 -8.12
N THR A 541 -25.49 -16.31 -7.62
CA THR A 541 -24.48 -16.11 -6.58
C THR A 541 -23.30 -15.27 -7.08
N LEU A 542 -22.89 -15.44 -8.34
CA LEU A 542 -21.81 -14.67 -8.97
C LEU A 542 -22.16 -13.19 -9.07
N ILE A 543 -23.41 -12.84 -9.41
CA ILE A 543 -23.89 -11.45 -9.43
C ILE A 543 -23.75 -10.81 -8.04
N ALA A 544 -24.19 -11.52 -6.99
CA ALA A 544 -24.03 -11.05 -5.61
C ALA A 544 -22.55 -10.91 -5.22
N ALA A 545 -21.71 -11.89 -5.60
CA ALA A 545 -20.27 -11.86 -5.32
C ALA A 545 -19.56 -10.70 -6.05
N ILE A 546 -19.94 -10.40 -7.30
CA ILE A 546 -19.41 -9.26 -8.06
C ILE A 546 -19.84 -7.93 -7.41
N ALA A 547 -21.10 -7.82 -6.94
CA ALA A 547 -21.54 -6.64 -6.21
C ALA A 547 -20.76 -6.44 -4.90
N LEU A 548 -20.46 -7.53 -4.17
CA LEU A 548 -19.57 -7.48 -3.00
C LEU A 548 -18.12 -7.12 -3.37
N LEU A 549 -17.65 -7.50 -4.55
CA LEU A 549 -16.31 -7.16 -5.02
C LEU A 549 -16.16 -5.67 -5.35
N THR A 550 -17.20 -5.05 -5.91
CA THR A 550 -17.20 -3.64 -6.31
C THR A 550 -17.46 -2.69 -5.14
N ILE A 551 -18.37 -3.07 -4.23
CA ILE A 551 -18.80 -2.23 -3.10
C ILE A 551 -18.02 -2.57 -1.81
N GLY A 552 -17.64 -3.83 -1.64
CA GLY A 552 -17.00 -4.32 -0.42
C GLY A 552 -15.57 -3.79 -0.25
N THR A 553 -15.16 -3.64 1.00
CA THR A 553 -13.80 -3.21 1.37
C THR A 553 -13.17 -4.23 2.33
N GLY A 554 -11.83 -4.24 2.38
CA GLY A 554 -11.05 -5.10 3.28
C GLY A 554 -11.48 -6.57 3.24
N ALA A 555 -11.95 -7.08 4.37
CA ALA A 555 -12.35 -8.48 4.55
C ALA A 555 -13.53 -8.90 3.65
N VAL A 556 -14.51 -8.03 3.41
CA VAL A 556 -15.67 -8.39 2.55
C VAL A 556 -15.22 -8.59 1.10
N LYS A 557 -14.29 -7.75 0.63
CA LYS A 557 -13.69 -7.89 -0.71
C LYS A 557 -12.88 -9.18 -0.82
N GLY A 558 -12.12 -9.54 0.21
CA GLY A 558 -11.40 -10.83 0.28
C GLY A 558 -12.33 -12.04 0.18
N PHE A 559 -13.45 -12.03 0.92
CA PHE A 559 -14.50 -13.05 0.79
C PHE A 559 -15.06 -13.11 -0.63
N ALA A 560 -15.42 -11.96 -1.21
CA ALA A 560 -15.97 -11.87 -2.56
C ALA A 560 -15.02 -12.44 -3.63
N ILE A 561 -13.72 -12.14 -3.56
CA ILE A 561 -12.71 -12.69 -4.48
C ILE A 561 -12.71 -14.21 -4.43
N THR A 562 -12.61 -14.79 -3.22
CA THR A 562 -12.60 -16.25 -3.06
C THR A 562 -13.90 -16.91 -3.52
N LEU A 563 -15.04 -16.24 -3.32
CA LEU A 563 -16.35 -16.72 -3.76
C LEU A 563 -16.48 -16.71 -5.29
N VAL A 564 -16.11 -15.61 -5.96
CA VAL A 564 -16.11 -15.51 -7.43
C VAL A 564 -15.23 -16.60 -8.04
N VAL A 565 -13.99 -16.71 -7.56
CA VAL A 565 -13.03 -17.70 -8.06
C VAL A 565 -13.52 -19.12 -7.80
N GLY A 566 -14.05 -19.38 -6.60
CA GLY A 566 -14.57 -20.68 -6.21
C GLY A 566 -15.79 -21.11 -7.02
N ILE A 567 -16.71 -20.19 -7.35
CA ILE A 567 -17.87 -20.47 -8.20
C ILE A 567 -17.42 -20.84 -9.62
N LEU A 568 -16.56 -20.02 -10.24
CA LEU A 568 -16.09 -20.24 -11.60
C LEU A 568 -15.30 -21.56 -11.71
N SER A 569 -14.42 -21.81 -10.75
CA SER A 569 -13.65 -23.05 -10.65
C SER A 569 -14.57 -24.25 -10.42
N SER A 570 -15.54 -24.14 -9.51
CA SER A 570 -16.53 -25.19 -9.22
C SER A 570 -17.39 -25.55 -10.43
N MET A 571 -17.87 -24.55 -11.18
CA MET A 571 -18.60 -24.80 -12.42
C MET A 571 -17.74 -25.56 -13.43
N PHE A 572 -16.47 -25.17 -13.56
CA PHE A 572 -15.54 -25.85 -14.45
C PHE A 572 -15.28 -27.31 -14.01
N THR A 573 -14.95 -27.55 -12.75
CA THR A 573 -14.64 -28.89 -12.24
C THR A 573 -15.86 -29.79 -12.22
N SER A 574 -17.03 -29.29 -11.82
CA SER A 574 -18.27 -30.06 -11.70
C SER A 574 -18.94 -30.34 -13.06
N ILE A 575 -18.83 -29.45 -14.05
CA ILE A 575 -19.50 -29.64 -15.35
C ILE A 575 -18.56 -30.27 -16.38
N VAL A 576 -17.33 -29.78 -16.49
CA VAL A 576 -16.36 -30.20 -17.51
C VAL A 576 -15.45 -31.29 -16.96
N GLY A 577 -14.95 -31.12 -15.73
CA GLY A 577 -14.03 -32.04 -15.09
C GLY A 577 -14.65 -33.41 -14.77
N THR A 578 -15.74 -33.45 -13.99
CA THR A 578 -16.39 -34.72 -13.65
C THR A 578 -16.93 -35.43 -14.88
N ARG A 579 -17.48 -34.69 -15.86
CA ARG A 579 -17.95 -35.28 -17.12
C ARG A 579 -16.81 -35.96 -17.88
N ALA A 580 -15.63 -35.36 -17.93
CA ALA A 580 -14.45 -35.98 -18.52
C ALA A 580 -14.10 -37.29 -17.78
N LEU A 581 -14.03 -37.27 -16.45
CA LEU A 581 -13.73 -38.47 -15.65
C LEU A 581 -14.77 -39.59 -15.82
N VAL A 582 -16.05 -39.25 -15.74
CA VAL A 582 -17.17 -40.19 -15.93
C VAL A 582 -17.10 -40.81 -17.33
N SER A 583 -16.84 -40.01 -18.36
CA SER A 583 -16.74 -40.49 -19.74
C SER A 583 -15.55 -41.44 -19.91
N ILE A 584 -14.38 -41.17 -19.32
CA ILE A 584 -13.24 -42.11 -19.36
C ILE A 584 -13.59 -43.48 -18.74
N ILE A 585 -14.33 -43.47 -17.63
CA ILE A 585 -14.65 -44.67 -16.85
C ILE A 585 -15.76 -45.50 -17.51
N TYR A 586 -16.83 -44.86 -18.01
CA TYR A 586 -18.04 -45.56 -18.47
C TYR A 586 -18.16 -45.66 -19.99
N GLU A 587 -17.55 -44.78 -20.77
CA GLU A 587 -17.60 -44.85 -22.24
C GLU A 587 -16.81 -46.06 -22.80
N ARG A 588 -15.82 -46.55 -22.04
CA ARG A 588 -15.08 -47.79 -22.36
C ARG A 588 -15.74 -49.07 -21.83
N LYS A 589 -16.68 -48.99 -20.88
CA LYS A 589 -17.33 -50.15 -20.24
C LYS A 589 -18.71 -50.37 -20.85
N ASN A 590 -18.77 -51.11 -21.96
CA ASN A 590 -20.05 -51.60 -22.47
C ASN A 590 -20.66 -52.60 -21.47
N ASN A 591 -21.82 -52.26 -20.89
CA ASN A 591 -22.81 -53.16 -20.29
C ASN A 591 -22.61 -53.77 -18.88
N LYS A 592 -22.15 -53.04 -17.85
CA LYS A 592 -22.51 -53.39 -16.45
C LYS A 592 -22.83 -52.11 -15.66
N GLY A 593 -23.93 -52.14 -14.90
CA GLY A 593 -24.67 -50.97 -14.39
C GLY A 593 -23.85 -49.87 -13.70
N LEU A 594 -24.47 -48.69 -13.57
CA LEU A 594 -23.86 -47.52 -12.93
C LEU A 594 -23.78 -47.75 -11.42
N SER A 595 -22.57 -47.66 -10.86
CA SER A 595 -22.38 -47.60 -9.41
C SER A 595 -22.57 -46.17 -8.94
N ILE A 596 -23.81 -45.66 -9.03
CA ILE A 596 -24.19 -44.31 -8.61
C ILE A 596 -25.03 -44.31 -7.36
#